data_AF-A0A918YAD3-F1
#
_entry.id   AF-A0A918YAD3-F1
#
_cell.length_a   1.000
_cell.length_b   1.000
_cell.length_c   1.000
_cell.angle_alpha   90.00
_cell.angle_beta   90.00
_cell.angle_gamma   90.00
#
_symmetry.space_group_name_H-M   'P 1'
#
loop_
_entity.id
_entity.type
_entity.pdbx_description
1 polymer ?
#
loop_
_entity_poly.entity_id
_entity_poly.type
_entity_poly.pdbx_seq_one_letter_code
_entity_poly.pdbx_strand_id
1 'polypeptide(L)' 'MGSVVTVAQQQEHRTATVEQGRFCLARCTCGWRGPARRARSLARTDADGHAREHEAAGR' A
#
# COMPACT_ATOMS: atom_id res chain seq x y z
N MET A 1 28.42 -10.04 -4.59
CA MET A 1 27.94 -8.64 -4.53
C MET A 1 26.53 -8.61 -5.13
N GLY A 2 25.53 -8.88 -4.31
CA GLY A 2 24.16 -9.05 -4.80
C GLY A 2 23.26 -9.59 -3.70
N SER A 3 22.86 -8.71 -2.78
CA SER A 3 21.81 -9.02 -1.82
C SER A 3 20.79 -7.91 -1.89
N VAL A 4 19.70 -8.18 -2.63
CA VAL A 4 18.47 -7.41 -2.48
C VAL A 4 17.50 -8.26 -1.68
N VAL A 5 17.41 -7.85 -0.42
CA VAL A 5 16.42 -8.07 0.64
C VAL A 5 15.19 -8.91 0.24
N THR A 6 14.96 -9.94 1.04
CA THR A 6 13.73 -10.74 1.19
C THR A 6 12.46 -9.93 0.94
N VAL A 7 11.82 -10.18 -0.20
CA VAL A 7 10.42 -9.80 -0.39
C VAL A 7 9.57 -10.83 0.35
N ALA A 8 9.12 -10.49 1.56
CA ALA A 8 8.08 -11.23 2.29
C ALA A 8 6.70 -11.07 1.60
N GLN A 9 6.68 -11.23 0.28
CA GLN A 9 5.60 -10.78 -0.60
C GLN A 9 4.38 -11.69 -0.61
N GLN A 10 4.46 -12.86 0.01
CA GLN A 10 3.49 -13.92 -0.27
C GLN A 10 2.34 -14.00 0.74
N GLN A 11 2.37 -13.24 1.86
CA GLN A 11 1.27 -13.21 2.85
C GLN A 11 1.07 -11.83 3.53
N GLU A 12 2.07 -10.95 3.58
CA GLU A 12 1.95 -9.64 4.22
C GLU A 12 1.47 -8.59 3.20
N HIS A 13 0.18 -8.21 3.26
CA HIS A 13 -0.40 -7.15 2.45
C HIS A 13 0.15 -5.78 2.88
N ARG A 14 1.33 -5.42 2.38
CA ARG A 14 1.94 -4.12 2.70
C ARG A 14 1.40 -3.03 1.79
N THR A 15 0.75 -2.05 2.40
CA THR A 15 0.35 -0.84 1.70
C THR A 15 1.42 0.25 1.83
N ALA A 16 1.69 0.91 0.72
CA ALA A 16 2.65 2.00 0.60
C ALA A 16 1.95 3.17 -0.08
N THR A 17 2.20 4.38 0.40
CA THR A 17 1.76 5.60 -0.27
C THR A 17 2.87 6.11 -1.18
N VAL A 18 2.53 6.44 -2.41
CA VAL A 18 3.44 7.02 -3.41
C VAL A 18 2.97 8.42 -3.77
N GLU A 19 3.92 9.32 -3.87
CA GLU A 19 3.68 10.74 -4.08
C GLU A 19 4.02 11.08 -5.52
N GLN A 20 3.01 11.46 -6.30
CA GLN A 20 3.16 11.82 -7.70
C GLN A 20 2.83 13.32 -7.84
N GLY A 21 3.87 14.14 -7.65
CA GLY A 21 3.76 15.60 -7.67
C GLY A 21 2.84 16.13 -6.56
N ARG A 22 1.68 16.70 -6.95
CA ARG A 22 0.68 17.21 -6.00
C ARG A 22 -0.33 16.16 -5.50
N PHE A 23 -0.21 14.93 -5.97
CA PHE A 23 -1.12 13.84 -5.65
C PHE A 23 -0.40 12.75 -4.86
N CYS A 24 -1.15 12.10 -3.98
CA CYS A 24 -0.74 10.95 -3.20
C CYS A 24 -1.67 9.80 -3.53
N LEU A 25 -1.08 8.64 -3.84
CA LEU A 25 -1.75 7.42 -4.25
C LEU A 25 -1.38 6.32 -3.26
N ALA A 26 -2.34 5.53 -2.81
CA ALA A 26 -2.03 4.30 -2.11
C ALA A 26 -1.73 3.19 -3.14
N ARG A 27 -0.78 2.31 -2.84
CA ARG A 27 -0.58 1.05 -3.56
C ARG A 27 -0.34 -0.07 -2.58
N CYS A 28 -0.89 -1.23 -2.87
CA CYS A 28 -0.63 -2.45 -2.14
C CYS A 28 0.33 -3.30 -2.94
N THR A 29 1.17 -4.05 -2.24
CA THR A 29 2.01 -5.06 -2.89
C THR A 29 1.23 -6.22 -3.51
N CYS A 30 -0.04 -6.38 -3.16
CA CYS A 30 -1.02 -7.28 -3.79
C CYS A 30 -1.48 -6.83 -5.19
N GLY A 31 -1.07 -5.64 -5.65
CA GLY A 31 -1.42 -5.10 -6.96
C GLY A 31 -2.55 -4.08 -6.94
N TRP A 32 -3.24 -3.93 -5.80
CA TRP A 32 -4.26 -2.88 -5.63
C TRP A 32 -3.64 -1.49 -5.63
N ARG A 33 -4.37 -0.53 -6.20
CA ARG A 33 -3.98 0.89 -6.29
C ARG A 33 -5.15 1.73 -5.88
N GLY A 34 -4.95 2.47 -4.80
CA GLY A 34 -5.91 3.43 -4.32
C GLY A 34 -6.02 4.64 -5.26
N PRO A 35 -7.11 5.38 -5.13
CA PRO A 35 -7.40 6.55 -5.95
C PRO A 35 -6.45 7.74 -5.69
N ALA A 36 -6.33 8.62 -6.68
CA ALA A 36 -5.54 9.85 -6.55
C ALA A 36 -6.15 10.81 -5.52
N ARG A 37 -5.46 11.03 -4.40
CA ARG A 37 -5.86 11.97 -3.35
C ARG A 37 -4.87 13.11 -3.25
N ARG A 38 -5.36 14.33 -3.07
CA ARG A 38 -4.48 15.50 -2.85
C ARG A 38 -3.98 15.58 -1.39
N ALA A 39 -4.77 15.06 -0.45
CA ALA A 39 -4.42 14.98 0.96
C ALA A 39 -3.67 13.68 1.29
N ARG A 40 -2.44 13.80 1.79
CA ARG A 40 -1.61 12.68 2.28
C ARG A 40 -2.33 11.84 3.33
N SER A 41 -2.98 12.50 4.30
CA SER A 41 -3.71 11.82 5.36
C SER A 41 -4.81 10.92 4.82
N LEU A 42 -5.53 11.38 3.79
CA LEU A 42 -6.60 10.60 3.16
C LEU A 42 -6.06 9.40 2.36
N ALA A 43 -4.96 9.60 1.61
CA ALA A 43 -4.27 8.49 0.93
C ALA A 43 -3.74 7.45 1.93
N ARG A 44 -3.29 7.89 3.09
CA ARG A 44 -2.82 6.99 4.16
C ARG A 44 -3.95 6.22 4.82
N THR A 45 -5.08 6.86 5.08
CA THR A 45 -6.28 6.19 5.60
C THR A 45 -6.81 5.12 4.63
N ASP A 46 -6.79 5.42 3.33
CA ASP A 46 -7.17 4.48 2.27
C ASP A 46 -6.22 3.26 2.23
N ALA A 47 -4.91 3.50 2.31
CA ALA A 47 -3.90 2.44 2.43
C ALA A 47 -4.05 1.58 3.69
N ASP A 48 -4.32 2.20 4.83
CA ASP A 48 -4.50 1.52 6.13
C ASP A 48 -5.82 0.71 6.17
N GLY A 49 -6.91 1.26 5.61
CA GLY A 49 -8.17 0.55 5.45
C GLY A 49 -8.02 -0.71 4.59
N HIS A 50 -7.30 -0.60 3.47
CA HIS A 50 -7.03 -1.74 2.61
C HIS A 50 -6.12 -2.80 3.26
N ALA A 51 -5.06 -2.38 3.96
CA ALA A 51 -4.22 -3.31 4.73
C ALA A 51 -5.07 -4.10 5.73
N ARG A 52 -5.92 -3.41 6.50
CA ARG A 52 -6.80 -4.04 7.49
C ARG A 52 -7.89 -4.91 6.87
N GLU A 53 -8.48 -4.50 5.75
CA GLU A 53 -9.47 -5.31 5.03
C GLU A 53 -8.84 -6.62 4.59
N HIS A 54 -7.62 -6.59 4.04
CA HIS A 54 -6.92 -7.80 3.63
C HIS A 54 -6.40 -8.65 4.79
N GLU A 55 -5.99 -8.04 5.90
CA GLU A 55 -5.69 -8.77 7.14
C GLU A 55 -6.94 -9.43 7.73
N ALA A 56 -8.10 -8.79 7.61
CA ALA A 56 -9.38 -9.30 8.12
C ALA A 56 -10.01 -10.35 7.20
N ALA A 57 -9.91 -10.19 5.88
CA ALA A 57 -10.44 -11.09 4.86
C ALA A 57 -9.52 -12.29 4.56
N GLY A 58 -8.24 -12.21 4.97
CA GLY A 58 -7.28 -13.32 4.89
C GLY A 58 -7.45 -14.40 5.96
N ARG A 59 -8.56 -14.40 6.70
CA ARG A 59 -8.98 -15.44 7.66
C ARG A 59 -10.24 -16.13 7.14
#